data_AF-A0A8T5T261-F1
#
_entry.id   AF-A0A8T5T261-F1
#
_cell.length_a   1.000
_cell.length_b   1.000
_cell.length_c   1.000
_cell.angle_alpha   90.00
_cell.angle_beta   90.00
_cell.angle_gamma   90.00
#
_symmetry.space_group_name_H-M   'P 1'
#
loop_
_entity.id
_entity.type
_entity.pdbx_description
1 polymer ?
#
loop_
_entity_poly.entity_id
_entity_poly.type
_entity_poly.pdbx_seq_one_letter_code
_entity_poly.pdbx_strand_id
1 'polypeptide(L)'
;MKEIFPEAIRKLPEADISIPGITAYLSQDKNHQIIFMHFSQDAEVSAHAHLAQWGIVLEGKLEIIVEGKEYTYTKGDRFYVLEGETHSAKIYAGYASMEFFEDKDRYAVKE
;
A
#
# COMPACT_ATOMS: atom_id res chain seq x y z
N MET A 1 23.07 -0.76 -0.73
CA MET A 1 21.82 -1.25 -1.37
C MET A 1 21.30 -0.15 -2.27
N LYS A 2 20.69 -0.48 -3.40
CA LYS A 2 20.00 0.53 -4.21
C LYS A 2 18.72 0.91 -3.44
N GLU A 3 18.53 2.19 -3.16
CA GLU A 3 17.29 2.70 -2.57
C GLU A 3 16.09 2.19 -3.38
N ILE A 4 15.05 1.67 -2.71
CA ILE A 4 13.84 1.15 -3.39
C ILE A 4 13.15 2.28 -4.15
N PHE A 5 13.03 3.44 -3.50
CA PHE A 5 12.42 4.62 -4.08
C PHE A 5 13.49 5.68 -4.42
N PRO A 6 13.42 6.29 -5.62
CA PRO A 6 14.29 7.40 -5.98
C PRO A 6 14.04 8.61 -5.09
N GLU A 7 15.01 9.53 -5.06
CA GLU A 7 14.95 10.74 -4.23
C GLU A 7 13.68 11.58 -4.45
N ALA A 8 13.17 11.63 -5.68
CA ALA A 8 11.94 12.36 -5.99
C ALA A 8 10.72 11.85 -5.19
N ILE A 9 10.61 10.53 -4.98
CA ILE A 9 9.54 9.93 -4.17
C ILE A 9 9.83 10.14 -2.68
N ARG A 10 11.08 9.99 -2.24
CA ARG A 10 11.46 10.16 -0.84
C ARG A 10 11.33 11.59 -0.30
N LYS A 11 11.12 12.57 -1.19
CA LYS A 11 10.84 13.98 -0.86
C LYS A 11 9.35 14.28 -0.70
N LEU A 12 8.47 13.33 -1.02
CA LEU A 12 7.05 13.47 -0.72
C LEU A 12 6.83 13.38 0.79
N PRO A 13 5.72 13.95 1.31
CA PRO A 13 5.30 13.74 2.69
C PRO A 13 5.19 12.26 3.02
N GLU A 14 5.55 11.87 4.25
CA GLU A 14 5.31 10.50 4.72
C GLU A 14 3.86 10.36 5.20
N ALA A 15 3.25 9.21 4.92
CA ALA A 15 1.93 8.86 5.44
C ALA A 15 2.02 8.48 6.92
N ASP A 16 1.04 8.91 7.71
CA ASP A 16 0.89 8.51 9.11
C ASP A 16 0.23 7.13 9.21
N ILE A 17 1.05 6.09 9.22
CA ILE A 17 0.60 4.69 9.28
C ILE A 17 1.21 4.02 10.51
N SER A 18 0.34 3.57 11.42
CA SER A 18 0.72 2.88 12.67
C SER A 18 1.03 1.39 12.47
N ILE A 19 1.84 1.04 11.45
CA ILE A 19 2.31 -0.33 11.22
C ILE A 19 3.83 -0.40 11.44
N PRO A 20 4.35 -1.28 12.32
CA PRO A 20 5.78 -1.40 12.54
C PRO A 20 6.55 -1.72 11.25
N GLY A 21 7.65 -1.00 11.01
CA GLY A 21 8.54 -1.26 9.88
C GLY A 21 8.04 -0.76 8.52
N ILE A 22 6.92 -0.03 8.46
CA ILE A 22 6.47 0.62 7.23
C ILE A 22 7.19 1.95 7.00
N THR A 23 7.53 2.23 5.74
CA THR A 23 7.84 3.58 5.25
C THR A 23 6.94 3.82 4.05
N ALA A 24 6.20 4.92 4.06
CA ALA A 24 5.20 5.19 3.04
C ALA A 24 5.25 6.66 2.62
N TYR A 25 5.49 6.92 1.34
CA TYR A 25 5.53 8.27 0.78
C TYR A 25 4.22 8.58 0.06
N LEU A 26 3.61 9.71 0.38
CA LEU A 26 2.25 10.07 -0.02
C LEU A 26 2.25 11.26 -1.00
N SER A 27 1.63 11.05 -2.16
CA SER A 27 1.29 12.10 -3.11
C SER A 27 -0.22 12.34 -3.07
N GLN A 28 -0.62 13.53 -2.65
CA GLN A 28 -2.03 13.94 -2.53
C GLN A 28 -2.50 14.69 -3.78
N ASP A 29 -3.71 14.39 -4.26
CA ASP A 29 -4.48 15.23 -5.19
C ASP A 29 -5.90 15.48 -4.64
N LYS A 30 -6.74 16.21 -5.38
CA LYS A 30 -8.10 16.62 -4.99
C LYS A 30 -9.03 15.44 -4.68
N ASN A 31 -8.88 14.33 -5.42
CA ASN A 31 -9.83 13.23 -5.43
C ASN A 31 -9.17 11.86 -5.24
N HIS A 32 -7.88 11.80 -4.95
CA HIS A 32 -7.17 10.52 -4.80
C HIS A 32 -5.85 10.71 -4.05
N GLN A 33 -5.28 9.58 -3.64
CA GLN A 33 -3.93 9.47 -3.12
C GLN A 33 -3.13 8.45 -3.93
N ILE A 34 -1.84 8.74 -4.14
CA ILE A 34 -0.86 7.76 -4.58
C ILE A 34 0.13 7.56 -3.44
N ILE A 35 0.35 6.31 -3.05
CA ILE A 35 1.25 5.96 -1.96
C ILE A 35 2.33 4.97 -2.43
N PHE A 36 3.55 5.20 -1.98
CA PHE A 36 4.71 4.36 -2.25
C PHE A 36 5.15 3.72 -0.95
N MET A 37 4.87 2.43 -0.79
CA MET A 37 5.05 1.74 0.49
C MET A 37 6.22 0.77 0.44
N HIS A 38 6.97 0.67 1.53
CA HIS A 38 7.96 -0.36 1.77
C HIS A 38 7.81 -0.90 3.18
N PHE A 39 7.83 -2.22 3.32
CA PHE A 39 7.71 -2.93 4.59
C PHE A 39 9.02 -3.64 4.90
N SER A 40 9.71 -3.19 5.94
CA SER A 40 10.95 -3.81 6.43
C SER A 40 10.70 -5.02 7.33
N GLN A 41 9.44 -5.25 7.74
CA GLN A 41 9.00 -6.32 8.62
C GLN A 41 7.70 -6.92 8.07
N ASP A 42 7.39 -8.15 8.50
CA ASP A 42 6.08 -8.73 8.25
C ASP A 42 5.00 -7.88 8.94
N ALA A 43 3.87 -7.71 8.27
CA ALA A 43 2.72 -6.99 8.80
C ALA A 43 1.42 -7.71 8.47
N GLU A 44 0.47 -7.63 9.39
CA GLU A 44 -0.91 -8.08 9.17
C GLU A 44 -1.83 -6.88 9.21
N VAL A 45 -2.66 -6.75 8.18
CA VAL A 45 -3.67 -5.71 8.04
C VAL A 45 -5.03 -6.35 8.23
N SER A 46 -5.71 -5.96 9.30
CA SER A 46 -7.06 -6.43 9.63
C SER A 46 -8.06 -6.14 8.51
N ALA A 47 -9.13 -6.94 8.47
CA ALA A 47 -10.21 -6.77 7.50
C ALA A 47 -10.85 -5.37 7.59
N HIS A 48 -10.96 -4.70 6.45
CA HIS A 48 -11.57 -3.37 6.31
C HIS A 48 -12.08 -3.14 4.89
N ALA A 49 -12.74 -2.01 4.65
CA ALA A 49 -13.23 -1.59 3.33
C ALA A 49 -13.09 -0.07 3.16
N HIS A 50 -12.96 0.39 1.93
CA HIS A 50 -12.87 1.80 1.54
C HIS A 50 -13.24 1.96 0.05
N LEU A 51 -13.03 3.15 -0.53
CA LEU A 51 -13.17 3.37 -1.98
C LEU A 51 -12.16 2.54 -2.78
N ALA A 52 -12.26 2.57 -4.10
CA ALA A 52 -11.45 1.70 -4.94
C ALA A 52 -9.94 1.89 -4.72
N GLN A 53 -9.22 0.77 -4.74
CA GLN A 53 -7.76 0.71 -4.62
C GLN A 53 -7.18 -0.09 -5.77
N TRP A 54 -6.14 0.44 -6.41
CA TRP A 54 -5.34 -0.27 -7.40
C TRP A 54 -3.88 -0.29 -6.97
N GLY A 55 -3.24 -1.44 -7.01
CA GLY A 55 -1.84 -1.58 -6.62
C GLY A 55 -1.00 -2.34 -7.64
N ILE A 56 0.30 -2.01 -7.66
CA ILE A 56 1.33 -2.80 -8.35
C ILE A 56 2.46 -3.15 -7.37
N VAL A 57 2.85 -4.42 -7.37
CA VAL A 57 3.96 -4.91 -6.55
C VAL A 57 5.28 -4.61 -7.26
N LEU A 58 6.15 -3.87 -6.59
CA LEU A 58 7.48 -3.50 -7.08
C LEU A 58 8.54 -4.52 -6.62
N GLU A 59 8.45 -5.00 -5.39
CA GLU A 59 9.32 -6.01 -4.79
C GLU A 59 8.56 -6.85 -3.76
N GLY A 60 9.06 -8.05 -3.46
CA GLY A 60 8.51 -8.92 -2.42
C GLY A 60 7.17 -9.58 -2.79
N LYS A 61 6.38 -9.88 -1.75
CA LYS A 61 5.11 -10.63 -1.84
C LYS A 61 4.12 -10.12 -0.79
N LEU A 62 2.83 -10.14 -1.13
CA LEU A 62 1.73 -10.09 -0.17
C LEU A 62 0.69 -11.19 -0.47
N GLU A 63 -0.04 -11.57 0.56
CA GLU A 63 -1.26 -12.36 0.48
C GLU A 63 -2.43 -11.46 0.88
N ILE A 64 -3.49 -11.42 0.08
CA ILE A 64 -4.68 -10.62 0.35
C ILE A 64 -5.92 -11.52 0.29
N ILE A 65 -6.84 -11.32 1.21
CA ILE A 65 -8.16 -11.92 1.18
C ILE A 65 -9.13 -10.82 0.78
N VAL A 66 -9.86 -10.99 -0.32
CA VAL A 66 -10.90 -10.05 -0.79
C VAL A 66 -12.21 -10.80 -0.89
N GLU A 67 -13.24 -10.38 -0.17
CA GLU A 67 -14.56 -11.05 -0.13
C GLU A 67 -14.44 -12.56 0.12
N GLY A 68 -13.55 -12.94 1.06
CA GLY A 68 -13.30 -14.32 1.45
C GLY A 68 -12.47 -15.15 0.45
N LYS A 69 -11.97 -14.56 -0.63
CA LYS A 69 -11.09 -15.23 -1.61
C LYS A 69 -9.64 -14.83 -1.39
N GLU A 70 -8.76 -15.81 -1.30
CA GLU A 70 -7.32 -15.62 -1.15
C GLU A 70 -6.63 -15.38 -2.49
N TYR A 71 -5.73 -14.39 -2.51
CA TYR A 71 -4.86 -14.08 -3.62
C TYR A 71 -3.43 -13.90 -3.12
N THR A 72 -2.46 -14.26 -3.94
CA THR A 72 -1.04 -13.97 -3.72
C THR A 72 -0.55 -13.10 -4.86
N TYR A 73 0.10 -11.98 -4.53
CA TYR A 73 0.73 -11.11 -5.51
C TYR A 73 2.21 -10.93 -5.22
N THR A 74 2.98 -10.86 -6.29
CA THR A 74 4.44 -10.76 -6.30
C THR A 74 4.88 -9.72 -7.32
N LYS A 75 6.18 -9.44 -7.39
CA LYS A 75 6.76 -8.43 -8.29
C LYS A 75 6.18 -8.47 -9.71
N GLY A 76 5.63 -7.34 -10.14
CA GLY A 76 5.02 -7.15 -11.45
C GLY A 76 3.51 -7.41 -11.49
N ASP A 77 2.96 -8.08 -10.48
CA ASP A 77 1.53 -8.30 -10.37
C ASP A 77 0.79 -7.01 -10.02
N ARG A 78 -0.46 -6.93 -10.46
CA ARG A 78 -1.37 -5.85 -10.14
C ARG A 78 -2.63 -6.40 -9.53
N PHE A 79 -3.18 -5.67 -8.60
CA PHE A 79 -4.45 -6.01 -7.96
C PHE A 79 -5.39 -4.80 -7.98
N TYR A 80 -6.67 -5.09 -7.89
CA TYR A 80 -7.72 -4.10 -7.83
C TYR A 80 -8.75 -4.56 -6.81
N VAL A 81 -8.97 -3.72 -5.80
CA VAL A 81 -10.02 -3.89 -4.79
C VAL A 81 -11.10 -2.88 -5.12
N LEU A 82 -12.31 -3.36 -5.38
CA LEU A 82 -13.45 -2.50 -5.70
C LEU A 82 -13.91 -1.76 -4.45
N GLU A 83 -14.60 -0.63 -4.67
CA GLU A 83 -15.25 0.10 -3.58
C GLU A 83 -16.14 -0.83 -2.76
N GLY A 84 -15.96 -0.78 -1.44
CA GLY A 84 -16.76 -1.54 -0.47
C GLY A 84 -16.38 -3.02 -0.33
N GLU A 85 -15.45 -3.55 -1.12
CA GLU A 85 -14.95 -4.93 -0.92
C GLU A 85 -14.15 -5.02 0.37
N THR A 86 -14.59 -5.91 1.27
CA THR A 86 -13.89 -6.18 2.51
C THR A 86 -12.64 -7.00 2.20
N HIS A 87 -11.50 -6.51 2.67
CA HIS A 87 -10.23 -7.16 2.45
C HIS A 87 -9.28 -7.06 3.65
N SER A 88 -8.43 -8.08 3.80
CA SER A 88 -7.33 -8.14 4.77
C SER A 88 -6.06 -8.57 4.05
N ALA A 89 -4.90 -8.27 4.61
CA ALA A 89 -3.64 -8.62 3.99
C ALA A 89 -2.60 -9.11 4.98
N LYS A 90 -1.77 -10.04 4.53
CA LYS A 90 -0.48 -10.38 5.13
C LYS A 90 0.62 -9.91 4.18
N ILE A 91 1.42 -8.99 4.67
CA ILE A 91 2.50 -8.35 3.93
C ILE A 91 3.81 -8.91 4.47
N TYR A 92 4.67 -9.41 3.59
CA TYR A 92 5.95 -10.01 3.99
C TYR A 92 7.08 -8.99 3.91
N ALA A 93 8.06 -9.12 4.81
CA ALA A 93 9.23 -8.24 4.86
C ALA A 93 9.95 -8.18 3.50
N GLY A 94 10.36 -6.97 3.10
CA GLY A 94 10.92 -6.64 1.79
C GLY A 94 9.87 -6.32 0.73
N TYR A 95 8.58 -6.33 1.07
CA TYR A 95 7.51 -5.89 0.17
C TYR A 95 7.63 -4.39 -0.14
N ALA A 96 7.49 -4.04 -1.42
CA ALA A 96 7.35 -2.66 -1.85
C ALA A 96 6.28 -2.54 -2.93
N SER A 97 5.49 -1.46 -2.88
CA SER A 97 4.41 -1.20 -3.83
C SER A 97 4.26 0.27 -4.19
N MET A 98 3.56 0.50 -5.31
CA MET A 98 2.92 1.76 -5.62
C MET A 98 1.42 1.50 -5.72
N GLU A 99 0.63 2.30 -5.03
CA GLU A 99 -0.81 2.09 -4.93
C GLU A 99 -1.55 3.42 -5.12
N PHE A 100 -2.66 3.34 -5.84
CA PHE A 100 -3.64 4.40 -6.04
C PHE A 100 -4.85 4.10 -5.17
N PHE A 101 -5.30 5.10 -4.41
CA PHE A 101 -6.54 5.08 -3.65
C PHE A 101 -7.46 6.19 -4.17
N GLU A 102 -8.68 5.84 -4.56
CA GLU A 102 -9.73 6.81 -4.89
C GLU A 102 -10.16 7.62 -3.67
N ASP A 103 -9.92 7.11 -2.47
CA ASP A 103 -10.16 7.83 -1.23
C ASP A 103 -9.07 8.89 -0.98
N LYS A 104 -9.42 10.16 -1.22
CA LYS A 104 -8.55 11.31 -0.98
C LYS A 104 -8.14 11.50 0.48
N ASP A 105 -8.87 10.91 1.42
CA ASP A 105 -8.66 11.04 2.87
C ASP A 105 -8.14 9.72 3.47
N ARG A 106 -7.68 8.77 2.64
CA ARG A 106 -7.27 7.42 3.07
C ARG A 106 -6.17 7.45 4.14
N TYR A 107 -5.15 8.27 3.94
CA TYR A 107 -4.03 8.44 4.85
C TYR A 107 -3.77 9.91 5.18
N ALA A 108 -3.49 10.21 6.44
CA ALA A 108 -2.98 11.51 6.85
C ALA A 108 -1.47 11.62 6.56
N VAL A 109 -0.96 12.85 6.51
CA VAL A 109 0.49 13.12 6.50
C VAL A 109 1.00 13.08 7.94
N LYS A 110 2.17 12.47 8.15
CA LYS A 110 2.86 12.45 9.43
C LYS A 110 3.35 13.85 9.80
N GLU A 111 3.12 14.26 11.05
CA GLU A 111 3.63 15.53 11.62
C GLU A 111 5.14 15.49 11.91
#